data_AF-A0A7J3MLM4-F1
#
_entry.id   AF-A0A7J3MLM4-F1
#
_cell.length_a   1.000
_cell.length_b   1.000
_cell.length_c   1.000
_cell.angle_alpha   90.00
_cell.angle_beta   90.00
_cell.angle_gamma   90.00
#
_symmetry.space_group_name_H-M   'P 1'
#
loop_
_entity.id
_entity.type
_entity.pdbx_description
1 polymer ?
#
loop_
_entity_poly.entity_id
_entity_poly.type
_entity_poly.pdbx_seq_one_letter_code
_entity_poly.pdbx_strand_id
1 'polypeptide(L)'
;MVIEIVNIIAGLILATSILPNIPIVGRDLTRLAKVLGEFQTIIGIVAVILGILHWGLQGIVAVIAGLVLVLGILPSVPLVGEDLAKLAKWLRGFQTLIGVVAIVLGVMGLLF
;
A
#
# COMPACT_ATOMS: atom_id res chain seq x y z
N MET A 1 -10.92 -11.05 -9.67
CA MET A 1 -9.64 -11.77 -9.44
C MET A 1 -8.36 -10.91 -9.50
N VAL A 2 -8.19 -10.04 -10.50
CA VAL A 2 -6.94 -9.23 -10.63
C VAL A 2 -6.85 -8.13 -9.56
N ILE A 3 -7.98 -7.50 -9.22
CA ILE A 3 -7.99 -6.38 -8.26
C ILE A 3 -7.74 -6.84 -6.82
N GLU A 4 -8.12 -8.06 -6.51
CA GLU A 4 -7.96 -8.75 -5.23
C GLU A 4 -6.51 -9.07 -4.97
N ILE A 5 -5.82 -9.60 -5.98
CA ILE A 5 -4.37 -9.82 -5.95
C ILE A 5 -3.66 -8.47 -5.76
N VAL A 6 -4.07 -7.43 -6.50
CA VAL A 6 -3.50 -6.09 -6.35
C VAL A 6 -3.77 -5.52 -4.95
N ASN A 7 -4.94 -5.73 -4.37
CA ASN A 7 -5.25 -5.34 -3.00
C ASN A 7 -4.41 -6.06 -1.96
N ILE A 8 -4.17 -7.36 -2.12
CA ILE A 8 -3.29 -8.14 -1.24
C ILE A 8 -1.86 -7.62 -1.34
N ILE A 9 -1.34 -7.44 -2.56
CA ILE A 9 0.02 -6.96 -2.78
C ILE A 9 0.17 -5.53 -2.23
N ALA A 10 -0.78 -4.64 -2.53
CA ALA A 10 -0.79 -3.29 -2.00
C ALA A 10 -0.84 -3.29 -0.47
N GLY A 11 -1.69 -4.12 0.11
CA GLY A 11 -1.81 -4.28 1.55
C GLY A 11 -0.56 -4.81 2.21
N LEU A 12 0.13 -5.78 1.59
CA LEU A 12 1.43 -6.28 2.03
C LEU A 12 2.50 -5.20 1.99
N ILE A 13 2.57 -4.40 0.91
CA ILE A 13 3.53 -3.28 0.81
C ILE A 13 3.22 -2.24 1.89
N LEU A 14 1.96 -1.90 2.11
CA LEU A 14 1.57 -0.97 3.17
C LEU A 14 1.94 -1.52 4.56
N ALA A 15 1.74 -2.81 4.80
CA ALA A 15 2.16 -3.48 6.02
C ALA A 15 3.69 -3.59 6.15
N THR A 16 4.46 -3.45 5.07
CA THR A 16 5.93 -3.39 5.20
C THR A 16 6.45 -2.17 5.94
N SER A 17 5.63 -1.13 6.14
CA SER A 17 5.97 0.00 7.00
C SER A 17 6.17 -0.38 8.48
N ILE A 18 5.58 -1.49 8.97
CA ILE A 18 5.73 -1.95 10.37
C ILE A 18 6.83 -2.99 10.54
N LEU A 19 7.29 -3.62 9.47
CA LEU A 19 8.35 -4.64 9.50
C LEU A 19 9.65 -4.17 10.18
N PRO A 20 10.12 -2.91 10.01
CA PRO A 20 11.28 -2.40 10.75
C PRO A 20 11.07 -2.29 12.28
N ASN A 21 9.81 -2.19 12.73
CA ASN A 21 9.47 -2.01 14.14
C ASN A 21 9.28 -3.34 14.89
N ILE A 22 9.29 -4.48 14.19
CA ILE A 22 9.14 -5.79 14.81
C ILE A 22 10.55 -6.39 15.02
N PRO A 23 11.03 -6.51 16.27
CA PRO A 23 12.41 -6.94 16.57
C PRO A 23 12.72 -8.39 16.15
N ILE A 24 11.70 -9.18 15.81
CA ILE A 24 11.79 -10.58 15.37
C ILE A 24 11.95 -10.73 13.85
N VAL A 25 11.84 -9.63 13.09
CA VAL A 25 11.86 -9.67 11.63
C VAL A 25 13.24 -10.06 11.12
N GLY A 26 13.30 -11.25 10.52
CA GLY A 26 14.52 -11.79 9.91
C GLY A 26 14.97 -10.98 8.68
N ARG A 27 16.26 -11.11 8.33
CA ARG A 27 16.90 -10.42 7.20
C ARG A 27 16.18 -10.61 5.86
N ASP A 28 15.50 -11.73 5.67
CA ASP A 28 14.77 -12.05 4.44
C ASP A 28 13.52 -11.20 4.28
N LEU A 29 12.78 -10.96 5.37
CA LEU A 29 11.59 -10.10 5.37
C LEU A 29 11.98 -8.63 5.13
N THR A 30 13.11 -8.18 5.67
CA THR A 30 13.65 -6.83 5.38
C THR A 30 14.07 -6.68 3.91
N ARG A 31 14.67 -7.71 3.31
CA ARG A 31 14.99 -7.73 1.87
C ARG A 31 13.73 -7.69 1.02
N LEU A 32 12.73 -8.51 1.35
CA LEU A 32 11.44 -8.51 0.66
C LEU A 32 10.77 -7.14 0.74
N ALA A 33 10.73 -6.51 1.93
CA ALA A 33 10.20 -5.16 2.09
C ALA A 33 10.93 -4.14 1.21
N LYS A 34 12.26 -4.23 1.10
CA LYS A 34 13.04 -3.33 0.25
C LYS A 34 12.70 -3.50 -1.23
N VAL A 35 12.66 -4.74 -1.72
CA VAL A 35 12.29 -5.05 -3.12
C VAL A 35 10.86 -4.60 -3.41
N LEU A 36 9.93 -4.91 -2.50
CA LEU A 36 8.52 -4.51 -2.61
C LEU A 36 8.35 -2.98 -2.60
N GLY A 37 9.17 -2.28 -1.80
CA GLY A 37 9.21 -0.81 -1.75
C GLY A 37 9.65 -0.16 -3.06
N GLU A 38 10.54 -0.79 -3.83
CA GLU A 38 10.96 -0.26 -5.15
C GLU A 38 9.82 -0.28 -6.17
N PHE A 39 8.91 -1.26 -6.08
CA PHE A 39 7.74 -1.34 -6.95
C PHE A 39 6.50 -0.62 -6.40
N GLN A 40 6.59 -0.01 -5.21
CA GLN A 40 5.48 0.61 -4.50
C GLN A 40 4.71 1.63 -5.36
N THR A 41 5.43 2.50 -6.08
CA THR A 41 4.82 3.54 -6.92
C THR A 41 4.04 2.94 -8.10
N ILE A 42 4.65 1.97 -8.77
CA ILE A 42 4.05 1.31 -9.94
C ILE A 42 2.78 0.57 -9.49
N ILE A 43 2.87 -0.18 -8.40
CA ILE A 43 1.75 -0.93 -7.84
C ILE A 43 0.65 0.02 -7.35
N GLY A 44 1.02 1.14 -6.72
CA GLY A 44 0.06 2.16 -6.29
C GLY A 44 -0.71 2.77 -7.47
N ILE A 45 -0.03 3.12 -8.56
CA ILE A 45 -0.66 3.63 -9.78
C ILE A 45 -1.60 2.58 -10.39
N VAL A 46 -1.13 1.34 -10.52
CA VAL A 46 -1.94 0.24 -11.07
C VAL A 46 -3.18 -0.02 -10.20
N ALA A 47 -3.05 0.02 -8.87
CA ALA A 47 -4.16 -0.15 -7.94
C ALA A 47 -5.22 0.94 -8.08
N VAL A 48 -4.81 2.20 -8.25
CA VAL A 48 -5.73 3.32 -8.49
C VAL A 48 -6.47 3.14 -9.82
N ILE A 49 -5.75 2.83 -10.91
CA ILE A 49 -6.36 2.65 -12.23
C ILE A 49 -7.37 1.50 -12.21
N LEU A 50 -6.98 0.35 -11.65
CA LEU A 50 -7.86 -0.81 -11.57
C LEU A 50 -9.06 -0.57 -10.65
N GLY A 51 -8.86 0.15 -9.54
CA GLY A 51 -9.92 0.49 -8.60
C GLY A 51 -10.94 1.49 -9.16
N ILE A 52 -10.51 2.42 -10.01
CA ILE A 52 -11.42 3.31 -10.74
C ILE A 52 -12.19 2.52 -11.81
N LEU A 53 -11.52 1.59 -12.50
CA LEU A 53 -12.13 0.79 -13.55
C LEU A 53 -13.14 -0.24 -13.02
N HIS A 54 -12.88 -0.84 -11.85
CA HIS A 54 -13.79 -1.76 -11.17
C HIS A 54 -14.44 -1.08 -9.97
N TRP A 55 -15.54 -0.38 -10.22
CA TRP A 55 -16.29 0.28 -9.16
C TRP A 55 -16.98 -0.75 -8.25
N GLY A 56 -16.53 -0.83 -7.00
CA GLY A 56 -17.02 -1.79 -6.02
C GLY A 56 -16.24 -1.70 -4.71
N LEU A 57 -16.58 -2.55 -3.75
CA LEU A 57 -15.97 -2.53 -2.41
C LEU A 57 -14.45 -2.77 -2.48
N GLN A 58 -14.01 -3.69 -3.35
CA GLN A 58 -12.60 -3.93 -3.66
C GLN A 58 -11.95 -2.75 -4.41
N GLY A 59 -12.70 -2.10 -5.30
CA GLY A 59 -12.21 -0.96 -6.08
C GLY A 59 -11.90 0.24 -5.20
N ILE A 60 -12.81 0.57 -4.29
CA ILE A 60 -12.63 1.65 -3.32
C ILE A 60 -11.38 1.39 -2.47
N VAL A 61 -11.21 0.17 -2.00
CA VAL A 61 -10.05 -0.22 -1.19
C VAL A 61 -8.75 -0.18 -2.00
N ALA A 62 -8.79 -0.60 -3.27
CA ALA A 62 -7.66 -0.51 -4.19
C ALA A 62 -7.24 0.94 -4.47
N VAL A 63 -8.22 1.84 -4.67
CA VAL A 63 -7.93 3.28 -4.83
C VAL A 63 -7.32 3.84 -3.56
N ILE A 64 -7.87 3.55 -2.38
CA ILE A 64 -7.35 4.05 -1.11
C ILE A 64 -5.94 3.52 -0.85
N ALA A 65 -5.74 2.20 -0.97
CA ALA A 65 -4.43 1.58 -0.78
C ALA A 65 -3.41 2.08 -1.80
N GLY A 66 -3.81 2.22 -3.06
CA GLY A 66 -2.98 2.74 -4.14
C GLY A 66 -2.56 4.19 -3.92
N LEU A 67 -3.48 5.05 -3.50
CA LEU A 67 -3.17 6.43 -3.12
C LEU A 67 -2.19 6.48 -1.96
N VAL A 68 -2.38 5.65 -0.93
CA VAL A 68 -1.46 5.61 0.22
C VAL A 68 -0.08 5.11 -0.19
N LEU A 69 0.02 4.15 -1.09
CA LEU A 69 1.29 3.69 -1.65
C LEU A 69 2.00 4.80 -2.41
N VAL A 70 1.29 5.52 -3.28
CA VAL A 70 1.86 6.65 -4.03
C VAL A 70 2.29 7.75 -3.06
N LEU A 71 1.46 8.10 -2.09
CA LEU A 71 1.75 9.14 -1.09
C LEU A 71 2.87 8.74 -0.11
N GLY A 72 3.08 7.45 0.14
CA GLY A 72 4.09 6.95 1.05
C GLY A 72 5.53 7.24 0.60
N ILE A 73 5.76 7.38 -0.72
CA ILE A 73 7.07 7.70 -1.30
C ILE A 73 7.32 9.21 -1.48
N LEU A 74 6.30 10.06 -1.33
CA LEU A 74 6.43 11.52 -1.49
C LEU A 74 7.52 12.14 -0.59
N PRO A 75 7.67 11.75 0.69
CA PRO A 75 8.72 12.31 1.54
C PRO A 75 10.15 12.03 1.05
N SER A 76 10.33 11.05 0.16
CA SER A 76 11.62 10.74 -0.47
C SER A 76 11.91 11.57 -1.71
N VAL A 77 10.92 12.33 -2.21
CA VAL A 77 11.06 13.18 -3.40
C VAL A 77 11.39 14.62 -2.94
N PRO A 78 12.58 15.16 -3.27
CA PRO A 78 13.04 16.47 -2.80
C PRO A 78 12.23 17.66 -3.32
N LEU A 79 11.29 17.44 -4.25
CA LEU A 79 10.44 18.46 -4.87
C LEU A 79 9.03 18.57 -4.25
N VAL A 80 8.75 17.81 -3.19
CA VAL A 80 7.41 17.76 -2.57
C VAL A 80 7.24 18.91 -1.58
N GLY A 81 6.19 19.72 -1.78
CA GLY A 81 5.84 20.83 -0.90
C GLY A 81 5.48 20.41 0.52
N GLU A 82 5.59 21.34 1.47
CA GLU A 82 5.37 21.09 2.91
C GLU A 82 4.00 20.45 3.23
N ASP A 83 2.94 20.87 2.55
CA ASP A 83 1.59 20.38 2.80
C ASP A 83 1.43 18.91 2.39
N LEU A 84 2.04 18.53 1.27
CA LEU A 84 2.06 17.16 0.79
C LEU A 84 2.91 16.26 1.70
N ALA A 85 4.01 16.79 2.24
CA ALA A 85 4.83 16.09 3.22
C ALA A 85 4.08 15.86 4.55
N LYS A 86 3.30 16.85 5.02
CA LYS A 86 2.44 16.72 6.21
C LYS A 86 1.33 15.69 5.99
N LEU A 87 0.67 15.73 4.83
CA LEU A 87 -0.34 14.75 4.43
C LEU A 87 0.26 13.35 4.41
N ALA A 88 1.41 13.16 3.75
CA ALA A 88 2.09 11.86 3.70
C ALA A 88 2.46 11.34 5.10
N LYS A 89 2.92 12.21 6.00
CA LYS A 89 3.24 11.85 7.38
C LYS A 89 2.00 11.42 8.17
N TRP A 90 0.88 12.11 7.97
CA TRP A 90 -0.40 11.75 8.58
C TRP A 90 -0.92 10.40 8.04
N LEU A 91 -0.88 10.21 6.71
CA LEU A 91 -1.27 8.96 6.06
C LEU A 91 -0.42 7.78 6.52
N ARG A 92 0.88 8.00 6.75
CA ARG A 92 1.80 6.98 7.27
C ARG A 92 1.33 6.40 8.60
N GLY A 93 0.62 7.19 9.44
CA GLY A 93 0.01 6.71 10.68
C GLY A 93 -1.15 5.73 10.49
N PHE A 94 -1.87 5.83 9.37
CA PHE A 94 -2.97 4.93 9.01
C PHE A 94 -2.56 3.81 8.06
N GLN A 95 -1.33 3.85 7.54
CA GLN A 95 -0.82 2.96 6.51
C GLN A 95 -0.98 1.49 6.87
N THR A 96 -0.66 1.12 8.12
CA THR A 96 -0.80 -0.26 8.61
C THR A 96 -2.25 -0.73 8.62
N LEU A 97 -3.17 0.12 9.10
CA LEU A 97 -4.59 -0.21 9.17
C LEU A 97 -5.17 -0.42 7.76
N ILE A 98 -4.84 0.49 6.84
CA ILE A 98 -5.26 0.39 5.44
C ILE A 98 -4.66 -0.87 4.80
N GLY A 99 -3.40 -1.18 5.11
CA GLY A 99 -2.75 -2.40 4.63
C GLY A 99 -3.45 -3.68 5.09
N VAL A 100 -3.80 -3.76 6.37
CA VAL A 100 -4.54 -4.89 6.94
C VAL A 100 -5.92 -5.04 6.30
N VAL A 101 -6.67 -3.93 6.17
CA VAL A 101 -7.99 -3.95 5.52
C VAL A 101 -7.89 -4.39 4.07
N ALA A 102 -6.89 -3.92 3.33
CA ALA A 102 -6.66 -4.31 1.94
C ALA A 102 -6.33 -5.81 1.80
N ILE A 103 -5.52 -6.37 2.70
CA ILE A 103 -5.25 -7.82 2.72
C ILE A 103 -6.53 -8.60 3.01
N VAL A 104 -7.27 -8.24 4.07
CA VAL A 104 -8.48 -8.97 4.47
C VAL A 104 -9.52 -8.98 3.35
N LEU A 105 -9.79 -7.82 2.75
CA LEU A 105 -10.77 -7.70 1.67
C LEU A 105 -10.30 -8.35 0.37
N GLY A 106 -9.00 -8.28 0.08
CA GLY A 106 -8.41 -8.97 -1.06
C GLY A 106 -8.49 -10.50 -0.93
N VAL A 107 -8.19 -11.05 0.26
CA VAL A 107 -8.34 -12.49 0.53
C VAL A 107 -9.80 -12.91 0.50
N MET A 108 -10.68 -12.13 1.12
CA MET A 108 -12.12 -12.43 1.15
C MET A 108 -12.71 -12.51 -0.26
N GLY A 109 -12.40 -11.56 -1.13
CA GLY A 109 -12.90 -11.60 -2.50
C GLY A 109 -12.11 -12.49 -3.46
N LEU A 110 -11.05 -13.15 -3.00
CA LEU A 110 -10.46 -14.28 -3.72
C LEU A 110 -11.14 -15.61 -3.34
N LEU A 111 -11.71 -15.68 -2.14
CA LEU A 111 -12.40 -16.86 -1.61
C LEU A 111 -13.89 -16.90 -1.98
N PHE A 112 -14.49 -15.75 -2.25
CA PHE A 112 -15.89 -15.56 -2.65
C PHE A 112 -15.95 -14.99 -4.07
#